data_AF-A0A2C9M8Z6-F1
#
_entry.id   AF-A0A2C9M8Z6-F1
#
_cell.length_a   1.000
_cell.length_b   1.000
_cell.length_c   1.000
_cell.angle_alpha   90.00
_cell.angle_beta   90.00
_cell.angle_gamma   90.00
#
_symmetry.space_group_name_H-M   'P 1'
#
loop_
_entity.id
_entity.type
_entity.pdbx_description
1 polymer ?
#
loop_
_entity_poly.entity_id
_entity_poly.type
_entity_poly.pdbx_seq_one_letter_code
_entity_poly.pdbx_strand_id
1 'polypeptide(L)'
;MIYLNRMFSRETLKRGMATVVVGFPATPLIETRARFCLSAAHTKEMLDEALKIIDDVGDLLRLRYSSLKPPDFSEKDIQLIE
;
A
#
# COMPACT_ATOMS: atom_id res chain seq x y z
N MET A 1 -8.78 2.64 15.48
CA MET A 1 -8.16 1.76 14.48
C MET A 1 -9.13 1.23 13.41
N ILE A 2 -10.27 0.63 13.78
CA ILE A 2 -11.20 -0.01 12.81
C ILE A 2 -11.68 0.95 11.69
N TYR A 3 -12.04 2.20 12.03
CA TYR A 3 -12.54 3.16 11.03
C TYR A 3 -11.47 3.65 10.04
N LEU A 4 -10.20 3.68 10.45
CA LEU A 4 -9.10 4.21 9.64
C LEU A 4 -8.85 3.33 8.40
N ASN A 5 -8.96 2.01 8.59
CA ASN A 5 -8.88 1.00 7.53
C ASN A 5 -9.94 1.19 6.44
N ARG A 6 -11.19 1.42 6.85
CA ARG A 6 -12.30 1.66 5.90
C ARG A 6 -12.13 2.98 5.14
N MET A 7 -11.55 3.97 5.80
CA MET A 7 -11.28 5.27 5.20
C MET A 7 -10.15 5.17 4.17
N PHE A 8 -9.09 4.41 4.45
CA PHE A 8 -8.02 4.13 3.50
C PHE A 8 -8.57 3.51 2.20
N SER A 9 -9.34 2.42 2.31
CA SER A 9 -9.94 1.75 1.13
C SER A 9 -10.84 2.68 0.30
N ARG A 10 -11.63 3.53 0.96
CA ARG A 10 -12.50 4.50 0.29
C ARG A 10 -11.73 5.63 -0.39
N GLU A 11 -10.70 6.16 0.26
CA GLU A 11 -9.90 7.25 -0.28
C GLU A 11 -9.01 6.80 -1.44
N THR A 12 -8.47 5.58 -1.40
CA THR A 12 -7.74 5.03 -2.54
C THR A 12 -8.68 4.74 -3.71
N LEU A 13 -9.88 4.22 -3.45
CA LEU A 13 -10.86 3.93 -4.51
C LEU A 13 -11.32 5.20 -5.24
N LYS A 14 -11.51 6.30 -4.52
CA LYS A 14 -11.82 7.62 -5.13
C LYS A 14 -10.72 8.11 -6.09
N ARG A 15 -9.47 7.67 -5.87
CA ARG A 15 -8.30 8.01 -6.69
C ARG A 15 -8.02 6.96 -7.77
N GLY A 16 -8.90 5.97 -7.95
CA GLY A 16 -8.78 4.96 -9.00
C GLY A 16 -8.04 3.68 -8.58
N MET A 17 -7.58 3.57 -7.33
CA MET A 17 -6.88 2.36 -6.83
C MET A 17 -7.74 1.56 -5.85
N ALA A 18 -8.07 0.32 -6.22
CA ALA A 18 -8.72 -0.62 -5.31
C ALA A 18 -7.69 -1.22 -4.33
N THR A 19 -7.96 -1.10 -3.03
CA THR A 19 -7.13 -1.71 -1.97
C THR A 19 -7.95 -2.60 -1.07
N VAL A 20 -7.40 -3.78 -0.76
CA VAL A 20 -8.02 -4.73 0.16
C VAL A 20 -7.52 -4.42 1.56
N VAL A 21 -8.42 -4.07 2.46
CA VAL A 21 -8.09 -3.88 3.87
C VAL A 21 -8.70 -5.01 4.68
N VAL A 22 -7.85 -5.68 5.45
CA VAL A 22 -8.18 -6.90 6.18
C VAL A 22 -8.22 -6.60 7.67
N GLY A 23 -9.25 -7.09 8.34
CA GLY A 23 -9.40 -7.06 9.79
C GLY A 23 -9.91 -8.40 10.33
N PHE A 24 -10.32 -8.43 11.60
CA PHE A 24 -10.93 -9.60 12.22
C PHE A 24 -12.13 -10.10 11.38
N PRO A 25 -12.26 -11.42 11.09
CA PRO A 25 -11.54 -12.56 11.67
C PRO A 25 -10.23 -12.97 10.96
N ALA A 26 -9.89 -12.36 9.83
CA ALA A 26 -8.74 -12.78 9.03
C ALA A 26 -7.38 -12.32 9.58
N THR A 27 -7.36 -11.32 10.47
CA THR A 27 -6.19 -10.85 11.23
C THR A 27 -6.60 -10.53 12.67
N PRO A 28 -5.69 -10.59 13.67
CA PRO A 28 -5.98 -10.15 15.02
C PRO A 28 -6.52 -8.72 15.07
N LEU A 29 -7.36 -8.39 16.06
CA LEU A 29 -8.05 -7.10 16.15
C LEU A 29 -7.11 -5.88 16.12
N ILE A 30 -5.89 -6.06 16.64
CA ILE A 30 -4.86 -5.02 16.72
C ILE A 30 -3.94 -4.94 15.48
N GLU A 31 -3.95 -5.96 14.63
CA GLU A 31 -3.02 -6.12 13.48
C GLU A 31 -3.75 -6.01 12.13
N THR A 32 -4.68 -5.05 12.03
CA THR A 32 -5.34 -4.74 10.76
C THR A 32 -4.32 -4.21 9.75
N ARG A 33 -4.39 -4.67 8.50
CA ARG A 33 -3.44 -4.30 7.45
C ARG A 33 -4.10 -4.19 6.08
N ALA A 34 -3.49 -3.39 5.20
CA ALA A 34 -3.80 -3.42 3.78
C ALA A 34 -3.01 -4.54 3.08
N ARG A 35 -3.64 -5.27 2.16
CA ARG A 35 -3.02 -6.30 1.31
C ARG A 35 -3.04 -5.83 -0.14
N PHE A 36 -1.86 -5.69 -0.73
CA PHE A 36 -1.69 -5.39 -2.14
C PHE A 36 -1.51 -6.69 -2.92
N CYS A 37 -2.32 -6.89 -3.95
CA CYS A 37 -2.27 -8.05 -4.82
C CYS A 37 -1.63 -7.63 -6.14
N LEU A 38 -0.39 -8.04 -6.36
CA LEU A 38 0.36 -7.76 -7.58
C LEU A 38 0.28 -8.95 -8.55
N SER A 39 0.35 -8.65 -9.84
CA SER A 39 0.32 -9.62 -10.95
C SER A 39 1.23 -9.11 -12.06
N ALA A 40 1.76 -10.01 -12.89
CA ALA A 40 2.61 -9.67 -14.05
C ALA A 40 1.92 -8.77 -15.08
N ALA A 41 0.59 -8.65 -15.03
CA ALA A 41 -0.17 -7.76 -15.91
C ALA A 41 -0.09 -6.26 -15.52
N HIS A 42 0.46 -5.93 -14.34
CA HIS A 42 0.60 -4.52 -13.93
C HIS A 42 1.82 -3.90 -14.63
N THR A 43 1.61 -2.79 -15.33
CA THR A 43 2.72 -2.05 -15.94
C THR A 43 3.44 -1.19 -14.90
N LYS A 44 4.66 -0.75 -15.22
CA LYS A 44 5.46 0.11 -14.32
C LYS A 44 4.72 1.41 -13.99
N GLU A 45 4.03 1.98 -14.97
CA GLU A 45 3.28 3.22 -14.82
C GLU A 45 2.12 3.07 -13.83
N MET A 46 1.42 1.92 -13.87
CA MET A 46 0.36 1.61 -12.90
C MET A 46 0.91 1.51 -11.48
N LEU A 47 2.11 0.93 -11.32
CA LEU A 47 2.76 0.82 -10.02
C LEU A 47 3.21 2.19 -9.50
N ASP A 48 3.79 3.03 -10.36
CA ASP A 48 4.20 4.39 -10.01
C ASP A 48 3.00 5.26 -9.62
N GLU A 49 1.85 5.10 -10.31
CA GLU A 49 0.61 5.76 -9.93
C GLU A 49 0.06 5.24 -8.59
N ALA A 50 0.06 3.92 -8.39
CA ALA A 50 -0.37 3.31 -7.13
C ALA A 50 0.46 3.83 -5.95
N LEU A 51 1.79 3.95 -6.11
CA LEU A 51 2.68 4.50 -5.08
C LEU A 51 2.32 5.95 -4.72
N LYS A 52 2.04 6.80 -5.71
CA LYS A 52 1.61 8.20 -5.46
C LYS A 52 0.29 8.24 -4.68
N ILE A 53 -0.69 7.43 -5.07
CA ILE A 53 -1.99 7.37 -4.40
C ILE A 53 -1.83 6.90 -2.94
N ILE A 54 -0.98 5.89 -2.70
CA ILE A 54 -0.70 5.39 -1.35
C ILE A 54 -0.05 6.48 -0.50
N ASP A 55 0.89 7.24 -1.06
CA ASP A 55 1.58 8.31 -0.34
C ASP A 55 0.62 9.43 0.05
N ASP A 56 -0.19 9.91 -0.90
CA ASP A 56 -1.19 10.96 -0.68
C ASP A 56 -2.22 10.56 0.40
N VAL A 57 -2.74 9.34 0.33
CA VAL A 57 -3.72 8.83 1.30
C VAL A 57 -3.04 8.54 2.65
N GLY A 58 -1.80 8.05 2.63
CA GLY A 58 -1.00 7.82 3.83
C GLY A 58 -0.78 9.10 4.63
N ASP A 59 -0.53 10.21 3.95
CA ASP A 59 -0.43 11.54 4.56
C ASP A 59 -1.75 12.08 5.08
N LEU A 60 -2.79 11.99 4.26
CA LEU A 60 -4.12 12.45 4.62
C LEU A 60 -4.62 11.78 5.91
N LEU A 61 -4.37 10.47 6.05
CA LEU A 61 -4.79 9.67 7.20
C LEU A 61 -3.75 9.60 8.32
N ARG A 62 -2.59 10.24 8.15
CA ARG A 62 -1.46 10.22 9.09
C ARG A 62 -1.03 8.81 9.49
N LEU A 63 -0.94 7.91 8.50
CA LEU A 63 -0.56 6.50 8.67
C LEU A 63 0.96 6.26 8.65
N ARG A 64 1.76 7.28 8.30
CA ARG A 64 3.22 7.20 8.24
C ARG A 64 3.84 7.25 9.63
N TYR A 65 3.85 6.10 10.32
CA TYR A 65 4.43 5.97 11.67
C TYR A 65 5.88 5.48 11.68
N SER A 66 6.37 4.92 10.57
CA SER A 66 7.74 4.41 10.49
C SER A 66 8.75 5.56 10.45
N SER A 67 9.73 5.51 11.34
CA SER A 67 10.90 6.41 11.38
C SER A 67 12.17 5.74 10.84
N LEU A 68 12.06 4.50 10.36
CA LEU A 68 13.17 3.77 9.76
C LEU A 68 13.54 4.40 8.42
N LYS A 69 14.85 4.47 8.13
CA LYS A 69 15.34 4.92 6.83
C LYS A 69 14.82 3.94 5.76
N PRO A 70 14.28 4.43 4.63
CA PRO A 70 13.90 3.54 3.54
C PRO A 70 15.15 2.75 3.08
N PRO A 71 15.01 1.45 2.82
CA PRO A 71 16.11 0.66 2.29
C PRO A 71 16.53 1.22 0.92
N ASP A 72 17.82 1.12 0.61
CA ASP A 72 18.36 1.58 -0.67
C ASP A 72 17.97 0.57 -1.75
N PHE A 73 16.90 0.87 -2.49
CA PHE A 73 16.46 0.05 -3.63
C PHE A 73 17.29 0.41 -4.86
N SER A 74 18.58 0.06 -4.82
CA SER A 74 19.47 0.22 -5.97
C SER A 74 19.16 -0.87 -6.99
N GLU A 75 18.88 -0.50 -8.26
CA GLU A 75 18.65 -1.47 -9.35
C GLU A 75 19.86 -2.40 -9.59
N LYS A 76 21.04 -2.08 -9.01
CA LYS A 76 22.27 -2.85 -9.13
C LYS A 76 22.23 -4.18 -8.36
N ASP A 77 21.33 -4.33 -7.40
CA ASP A 77 21.23 -5.52 -6.54
C ASP A 77 20.13 -6.49 -6.95
N ILE A 78 19.34 -6.14 -7.98
CA ILE A 78 18.25 -6.99 -8.49
C ILE A 78 18.81 -7.78 -9.68
N GLN A 79 19.14 -9.06 -9.44
CA GLN A 79 19.35 -10.00 -10.54
C GLN A 79 18.02 -10.19 -11.26
N LEU A 80 17.84 -9.50 -12.40
CA LEU A 80 16.78 -9.83 -13.34
C LEU A 80 17.07 -11.24 -13.87
N ILE A 81 16.22 -12.19 -13.52
CA ILE A 81 16.22 -13.51 -14.14
C ILE A 81 15.66 -13.28 -15.54
N GLU A 82 16.51 -13.40 -16.56
CA GLU A 82 16.11 -13.48 -17.98
C GLU A 82 15.24 -14.73 -18.23
#